data_AF-A0A9C5Z9Y1-F1
#
_entry.id   AF-A0A9C5Z9Y1-F1
#
_cell.length_a   1.000
_cell.length_b   1.000
_cell.length_c   1.000
_cell.angle_alpha   90.00
_cell.angle_beta   90.00
_cell.angle_gamma   90.00
#
_symmetry.space_group_name_H-M   'P 1'
#
loop_
_entity.id
_entity.type
_entity.pdbx_description
1 polymer ?
#
loop_
_entity_poly.entity_id
_entity_poly.type
_entity_poly.pdbx_seq_one_letter_code
_entity_poly.pdbx_strand_id
1 'polypeptide(L)'
;MCDHRLYRRQMRYHVIKVITPKLKPAKQSHVDKIIALSYRLRDAHVIWQTAEKASLINNAYTTWKFCVLLHKVLRLGPKEVIRDSSDYFSLIQSSLIRWEKQNNLIYCCIAAYWKVLYGRIWFLCNYENFTNKLDCDLSHIDDYGENCRISLLSHIFAYQEHLNELLFTVLSALDVQNLNNSGDCRQTFFLAQALPSAVSDSDTLYGYAFLLVKNLRPQLSPDTSSDLCRRFCSLYTIVQEIFDQITFMQMNFGNLLDLPKFTTTLCLDMPKLTLQEPTAPSLMDC
;
A
#
# COMPACT_ATOMS: atom_id res chain seq x y z
N MET A 1 37.45 -0.23 9.29
CA MET A 1 36.41 0.83 9.31
C MET A 1 36.02 1.22 7.88
N CYS A 2 35.42 0.29 7.12
CA CYS A 2 34.96 0.55 5.75
C CYS A 2 33.69 1.41 5.75
N ASP A 3 33.93 2.72 5.67
CA ASP A 3 33.27 3.71 4.82
C ASP A 3 31.75 3.95 4.89
N HIS A 4 31.20 3.98 6.12
CA HIS A 4 29.86 4.54 6.37
C HIS A 4 29.66 5.94 5.75
N ARG A 5 30.72 6.77 5.70
CA ARG A 5 30.67 8.11 5.10
C ARG A 5 30.49 8.05 3.58
N LEU A 6 31.22 7.19 2.88
CA LEU A 6 31.04 6.97 1.44
C LEU A 6 29.65 6.43 1.13
N TYR A 7 29.15 5.44 1.88
CA TYR A 7 27.80 4.92 1.64
C TYR A 7 26.73 5.99 1.84
N ARG A 8 26.86 6.85 2.87
CA ARG A 8 25.97 8.02 3.03
C ARG A 8 26.07 8.99 1.86
N ARG A 9 27.26 9.23 1.30
CA ARG A 9 27.46 10.08 0.12
C ARG A 9 26.84 9.46 -1.15
N GLN A 10 27.02 8.16 -1.35
CA GLN A 10 26.45 7.42 -2.47
C GLN A 10 24.92 7.35 -2.38
N MET A 11 24.37 7.14 -1.18
CA MET A 11 22.93 7.16 -0.92
C MET A 11 22.34 8.50 -1.35
N ARG A 12 22.90 9.63 -0.86
CA ARG A 12 22.48 10.99 -1.25
C ARG A 12 22.48 11.17 -2.77
N TYR A 13 23.57 10.76 -3.42
CA TYR A 13 23.71 10.86 -4.87
C TYR A 13 22.58 10.11 -5.60
N HIS A 14 22.33 8.87 -5.23
CA HIS A 14 21.29 8.06 -5.88
C HIS A 14 19.89 8.57 -5.60
N VAL A 15 19.59 9.00 -4.37
CA VAL A 15 18.29 9.61 -4.03
C VAL A 15 18.03 10.83 -4.90
N ILE A 16 18.99 11.77 -5.01
CA ILE A 16 18.86 12.97 -5.87
C ILE A 16 18.62 12.61 -7.34
N LYS A 17 19.25 11.54 -7.85
CA LYS A 17 19.02 11.07 -9.22
C LYS A 17 17.62 10.47 -9.43
N VAL A 18 16.99 9.96 -8.37
CA VAL A 18 15.62 9.44 -8.41
C VAL A 18 14.61 10.58 -8.32
N ILE A 19 14.69 11.44 -7.30
CA ILE A 19 13.66 12.45 -6.97
C ILE A 19 13.75 13.74 -7.80
N THR A 20 14.05 13.62 -9.09
CA THR A 20 14.18 14.78 -9.97
C THR A 20 12.82 15.46 -10.22
N PRO A 21 12.76 16.81 -10.34
CA PRO A 21 11.51 17.57 -10.48
C PRO A 21 10.90 17.51 -11.89
N LYS A 22 11.33 16.55 -12.72
CA LYS A 22 10.91 16.41 -14.12
C LYS A 22 9.94 15.24 -14.27
N LEU A 23 9.00 15.34 -15.19
CA LEU A 23 8.12 14.23 -15.57
C LEU A 23 8.90 13.17 -16.38
N LYS A 24 9.72 12.39 -15.69
CA LYS A 24 10.52 11.31 -16.25
C LYS A 24 10.65 10.18 -15.22
N PRO A 25 10.42 8.92 -15.60
CA PRO A 25 10.67 7.78 -14.74
C PRO A 25 12.09 7.79 -14.15
N ALA A 26 12.21 7.42 -12.88
CA ALA A 26 13.51 7.20 -12.27
C ALA A 26 14.15 5.95 -12.90
N LYS A 27 15.48 5.97 -13.05
CA LYS A 27 16.21 4.79 -13.51
C LYS A 27 16.18 3.73 -12.41
N GLN A 28 15.69 2.53 -12.73
CA GLN A 28 15.59 1.41 -11.77
C GLN A 28 16.97 1.08 -11.15
N SER A 29 18.06 1.19 -11.89
CA SER A 29 19.43 0.99 -11.36
C SER A 29 19.84 1.94 -10.23
N HIS A 30 19.22 3.11 -10.10
CA HIS A 30 19.42 3.97 -8.93
C HIS A 30 18.58 3.51 -7.74
N VAL A 31 17.35 3.05 -7.97
CA VAL A 31 16.48 2.47 -6.95
C VAL A 31 17.12 1.22 -6.36
N ASP A 32 17.64 0.31 -7.19
CA ASP A 32 18.30 -0.92 -6.75
C ASP A 32 19.53 -0.62 -5.87
N LYS A 33 20.31 0.40 -6.26
CA LYS A 33 21.45 0.86 -5.46
C LYS A 33 21.03 1.45 -4.12
N ILE A 34 19.92 2.18 -4.07
CA ILE A 34 19.37 2.72 -2.80
C ILE A 34 18.97 1.58 -1.87
N ILE A 35 18.27 0.55 -2.39
CA ILE A 35 17.90 -0.63 -1.61
C ILE A 35 19.15 -1.38 -1.13
N ALA A 36 20.13 -1.62 -2.01
CA ALA A 36 21.38 -2.27 -1.61
C ALA A 36 22.14 -1.47 -0.54
N LEU A 37 22.18 -0.13 -0.66
CA LEU A 37 22.82 0.75 0.31
C LEU A 37 22.05 0.83 1.64
N SER A 38 20.72 0.67 1.64
CA SER A 38 19.95 0.65 2.90
C SER A 38 20.32 -0.57 3.75
N TYR A 39 20.62 -1.73 3.14
CA TYR A 39 21.17 -2.89 3.84
C TYR A 39 22.57 -2.65 4.40
N ARG A 40 23.42 -1.89 3.69
CA ARG A 40 24.78 -1.57 4.14
C ARG A 40 24.79 -0.55 5.28
N LEU A 41 23.88 0.41 5.24
CA LEU A 41 23.79 1.49 6.22
C LEU A 41 22.91 1.14 7.42
N ARG A 42 21.93 0.23 7.25
CA ARG A 42 20.86 -0.08 8.23
C ARG A 42 20.20 1.21 8.75
N ASP A 43 19.94 2.14 7.82
CA ASP A 43 19.54 3.51 8.12
C ASP A 43 18.63 4.07 7.01
N ALA A 44 17.47 4.64 7.37
CA ALA A 44 16.59 5.36 6.43
C ALA A 44 16.73 6.89 6.50
N HIS A 45 17.33 7.46 7.55
CA HIS A 45 17.41 8.91 7.78
C HIS A 45 18.11 9.63 6.63
N VAL A 46 19.12 9.01 6.02
CA VAL A 46 19.85 9.62 4.89
C VAL A 46 18.92 9.82 3.70
N ILE A 47 17.96 8.93 3.47
CA ILE A 47 16.98 9.02 2.38
C ILE A 47 16.05 10.20 2.65
N TRP A 48 15.45 10.25 3.85
CA TRP A 48 14.56 11.32 4.29
C TRP A 48 15.23 12.71 4.28
N GLN A 49 16.37 12.85 4.95
CA GLN A 49 17.12 14.11 5.01
C GLN A 49 17.56 14.60 3.62
N THR A 50 17.86 13.69 2.69
CA THR A 50 18.19 14.07 1.31
C THR A 50 16.96 14.60 0.58
N ALA A 51 15.81 13.95 0.77
CA ALA A 51 14.56 14.37 0.15
C ALA A 51 14.08 15.72 0.66
N GLU A 52 14.10 15.95 1.97
CA GLU A 52 13.76 17.25 2.57
C GLU A 52 14.61 18.39 1.99
N LYS A 53 15.93 18.20 1.90
CA LYS A 53 16.85 19.17 1.30
C LYS A 53 16.58 19.40 -0.19
N ALA A 54 16.02 18.42 -0.89
CA ALA A 54 15.61 18.54 -2.29
C ALA A 54 14.24 19.22 -2.46
N SER A 55 13.71 19.89 -1.42
CA SER A 55 12.42 20.57 -1.45
C SER A 55 11.26 19.62 -1.77
N LEU A 56 11.26 18.46 -1.10
CA LEU A 56 10.28 17.37 -1.27
C LEU A 56 8.83 17.84 -1.39
N ILE A 57 8.45 18.89 -0.65
CA ILE A 57 7.06 19.34 -0.50
C ILE A 57 6.67 20.42 -1.54
N ASN A 58 7.64 20.95 -2.29
CA ASN A 58 7.43 22.07 -3.21
C ASN A 58 7.25 21.64 -4.67
N ASN A 59 7.51 20.38 -5.02
CA ASN A 59 7.37 19.87 -6.39
C ASN A 59 6.72 18.50 -6.41
N ALA A 60 5.54 18.40 -7.02
CA ALA A 60 4.75 17.18 -7.07
C ALA A 60 5.47 15.99 -7.71
N TYR A 61 6.30 16.24 -8.74
CA TYR A 61 7.05 15.15 -9.38
C TYR A 61 8.15 14.61 -8.46
N THR A 62 8.84 15.48 -7.73
CA THR A 62 9.78 15.11 -6.68
C THR A 62 9.09 14.31 -5.58
N THR A 63 7.94 14.80 -5.08
CA THR A 63 7.17 14.14 -4.01
C THR A 63 6.69 12.74 -4.42
N TRP A 64 6.08 12.62 -5.59
CA TRP A 64 5.58 11.35 -6.09
C TRP A 64 6.69 10.31 -6.23
N LYS A 65 7.83 10.68 -6.85
CA LYS A 65 8.97 9.76 -6.98
C LYS A 65 9.57 9.38 -5.64
N PHE A 66 9.56 10.30 -4.68
CA PHE A 66 9.96 9.99 -3.32
C PHE A 66 9.01 8.98 -2.68
N CYS A 67 7.69 9.16 -2.80
CA CYS A 67 6.72 8.21 -2.27
C CYS A 67 6.91 6.80 -2.86
N VAL A 68 7.05 6.71 -4.19
CA VAL A 68 7.33 5.45 -4.89
C VAL A 68 8.65 4.82 -4.43
N LEU A 69 9.72 5.61 -4.34
CA LEU A 69 11.03 5.14 -3.87
C LEU A 69 10.94 4.62 -2.44
N LEU A 70 10.36 5.41 -1.54
CA LEU A 70 10.23 5.06 -0.14
C LEU A 70 9.39 3.80 0.04
N HIS A 71 8.28 3.67 -0.69
CA HIS A 71 7.47 2.45 -0.67
C HIS A 71 8.30 1.21 -1.04
N LYS A 72 9.10 1.29 -2.11
CA LYS A 72 10.03 0.21 -2.50
C LYS A 72 11.07 -0.08 -1.42
N VAL A 73 11.64 0.96 -0.79
CA VAL A 73 12.62 0.78 0.30
C VAL A 73 11.99 0.14 1.53
N LEU A 74 10.77 0.54 1.91
CA LEU A 74 10.03 -0.06 3.04
C LEU A 74 9.62 -1.51 2.74
N ARG A 75 9.48 -1.91 1.46
CA ARG A 75 9.18 -3.29 1.07
C ARG A 75 10.41 -4.18 0.96
N LEU A 76 11.50 -3.63 0.42
CA LEU A 76 12.67 -4.41 -0.01
C LEU A 76 13.94 -4.14 0.80
N GLY A 77 13.91 -3.18 1.73
CA GLY A 77 15.04 -2.87 2.62
C GLY A 77 15.07 -3.71 3.90
N PRO A 78 16.04 -3.47 4.80
CA PRO A 78 16.11 -4.14 6.10
C PRO A 78 15.04 -3.60 7.08
N LYS A 79 14.69 -4.35 8.14
CA LYS A 79 13.61 -3.96 9.08
C LYS A 79 13.82 -2.59 9.72
N GLU A 80 15.07 -2.17 9.94
CA GLU A 80 15.42 -0.88 10.54
C GLU A 80 14.87 0.31 9.76
N VAL A 81 14.68 0.18 8.43
CA VAL A 81 14.13 1.29 7.63
C VAL A 81 12.69 1.63 8.01
N ILE A 82 11.93 0.67 8.54
CA ILE A 82 10.57 0.92 9.04
C ILE A 82 10.65 1.80 10.28
N ARG A 83 11.43 1.35 11.28
CA ARG A 83 11.58 2.05 12.56
C ARG A 83 12.11 3.46 12.35
N ASP A 84 13.19 3.62 11.58
CA ASP A 84 13.79 4.92 11.28
C ASP A 84 12.83 5.84 10.50
N SER A 85 11.91 5.28 9.71
CA SER A 85 10.91 6.07 9.00
C SER A 85 9.77 6.54 9.89
N SER A 86 9.56 5.92 11.06
CA SER A 86 8.55 6.36 12.03
C SER A 86 8.89 7.72 12.66
N ASP A 87 10.18 8.08 12.73
CA ASP A 87 10.65 9.39 13.18
C ASP A 87 10.15 10.54 12.28
N TYR A 88 9.69 10.22 11.07
CA TYR A 88 9.21 11.17 10.06
C TYR A 88 7.69 11.26 9.97
N PHE A 89 6.92 10.70 10.91
CA PHE A 89 5.45 10.79 10.90
C PHE A 89 4.91 12.22 10.84
N SER A 90 5.54 13.16 11.55
CA SER A 90 5.17 14.58 11.52
C SER A 90 5.36 15.20 10.13
N LEU A 91 6.43 14.82 9.43
CA LEU A 91 6.69 15.25 8.04
C LEU A 91 5.65 14.66 7.08
N ILE A 92 5.29 13.39 7.25
CA ILE A 92 4.26 12.73 6.45
C ILE A 92 2.91 13.45 6.62
N GLN A 93 2.49 13.69 7.86
CA GLN A 93 1.22 14.35 8.17
C GLN A 93 1.17 15.80 7.66
N SER A 94 2.23 16.59 7.88
CA SER A 94 2.30 17.96 7.36
C SER A 94 2.31 18.01 5.83
N SER A 95 2.95 17.04 5.17
CA SER A 95 2.90 16.88 3.71
C SER A 95 1.48 16.56 3.24
N LEU A 96 0.80 15.61 3.89
CA LEU A 96 -0.57 15.21 3.58
C LEU A 96 -1.52 16.41 3.58
N ILE A 97 -1.56 17.17 4.68
CA ILE A 97 -2.44 18.34 4.86
C ILE A 97 -2.22 19.37 3.75
N ARG A 98 -0.99 19.53 3.25
CA ARG A 98 -0.69 20.48 2.18
C ARG A 98 -1.23 20.04 0.83
N TRP A 99 -1.11 18.75 0.50
CA TRP A 99 -1.53 18.23 -0.81
C TRP A 99 -3.06 18.11 -0.90
N GLU A 100 -3.74 17.77 0.19
CA GLU A 100 -5.21 17.71 0.24
C GLU A 100 -5.89 19.07 0.02
N LYS A 101 -5.24 20.17 0.40
CA LYS A 101 -5.78 21.53 0.22
C LYS A 101 -5.85 21.97 -1.24
N GLN A 102 -5.24 21.24 -2.16
CA GLN A 102 -5.09 21.68 -3.54
C GLN A 102 -6.00 20.86 -4.47
N ASN A 103 -6.87 21.53 -5.22
CA ASN A 103 -7.83 20.90 -6.11
C ASN A 103 -7.17 20.45 -7.43
N ASN A 104 -6.32 19.43 -7.37
CA ASN A 104 -5.65 18.84 -8.52
C ASN A 104 -5.48 17.33 -8.33
N LEU A 105 -5.83 16.55 -9.35
CA LEU A 105 -5.86 15.09 -9.29
C LEU A 105 -4.49 14.44 -8.97
N ILE A 106 -3.39 15.00 -9.45
CA ILE A 106 -2.03 14.53 -9.11
C ILE A 106 -1.75 14.75 -7.61
N TYR A 107 -2.24 15.86 -7.06
CA TYR A 107 -2.04 16.19 -5.65
C TYR A 107 -2.90 15.29 -4.76
N CYS A 108 -4.12 14.94 -5.20
CA CYS A 108 -4.92 13.90 -4.56
C CYS A 108 -4.18 12.56 -4.56
N CYS A 109 -3.56 12.17 -5.67
CA CYS A 109 -2.75 10.94 -5.72
C CYS A 109 -1.59 11.00 -4.71
N ILE A 110 -0.89 12.13 -4.61
CA ILE A 110 0.22 12.31 -3.64
C ILE A 110 -0.28 12.22 -2.20
N ALA A 111 -1.41 12.88 -1.88
CA ALA A 111 -2.03 12.82 -0.57
C ALA A 111 -2.39 11.37 -0.19
N ALA A 112 -3.10 10.66 -1.07
CA ALA A 112 -3.45 9.26 -0.86
C ALA A 112 -2.19 8.38 -0.66
N TYR A 113 -1.10 8.65 -1.40
CA TYR A 113 0.15 7.91 -1.22
C TYR A 113 0.79 8.17 0.15
N TRP A 114 0.76 9.40 0.66
CA TRP A 114 1.24 9.67 2.01
C TRP A 114 0.46 8.89 3.08
N LYS A 115 -0.85 8.70 2.92
CA LYS A 115 -1.66 7.85 3.80
C LYS A 115 -1.22 6.38 3.74
N VAL A 116 -0.95 5.85 2.54
CA VAL A 116 -0.40 4.49 2.37
C VAL A 116 0.94 4.33 3.08
N LEU A 117 1.86 5.29 2.92
CA LEU A 117 3.18 5.23 3.57
C LEU A 117 3.07 5.31 5.09
N TYR A 118 2.20 6.20 5.60
CA TYR A 118 1.90 6.30 7.02
C TYR A 118 1.37 4.98 7.58
N GLY A 119 0.29 4.45 6.96
CA GLY A 119 -0.35 3.21 7.38
C GLY A 119 0.63 2.03 7.36
N ARG A 120 1.49 1.96 6.34
CA ARG A 120 2.54 0.94 6.22
C ARG A 120 3.53 0.96 7.37
N ILE A 121 4.14 2.12 7.61
CA ILE A 121 5.15 2.28 8.66
C ILE A 121 4.52 1.98 10.02
N TRP A 122 3.33 2.54 10.27
CA TRP A 122 2.60 2.34 11.51
C TRP A 122 2.26 0.85 11.73
N PHE A 123 1.74 0.16 10.71
CA PHE A 123 1.38 -1.25 10.80
C PHE A 123 2.60 -2.11 11.16
N LEU A 124 3.71 -1.93 10.44
CA LEU A 124 4.93 -2.72 10.64
C LEU A 124 5.67 -2.38 11.95
N CYS A 125 5.47 -1.18 12.50
CA CYS A 125 5.95 -0.84 13.84
C CYS A 125 5.11 -1.51 14.96
N ASN A 126 3.82 -1.74 14.74
CA ASN A 126 2.93 -2.33 15.73
C ASN A 126 2.85 -3.86 15.65
N TYR A 127 3.22 -4.45 14.52
CA TYR A 127 3.16 -5.89 14.28
C TYR A 127 4.51 -6.45 13.80
N GLU A 128 5.49 -6.53 14.70
CA GLU A 128 6.90 -6.88 14.38
C GLU A 128 7.11 -8.28 13.76
N ASN A 129 6.16 -9.19 14.00
CA ASN A 129 6.13 -10.53 13.41
C ASN A 129 5.94 -10.49 11.89
N PHE A 130 5.34 -9.43 11.36
CA PHE A 130 5.23 -9.22 9.93
C PHE A 130 6.58 -8.81 9.35
N THR A 131 6.91 -9.40 8.20
CA THR A 131 8.05 -9.01 7.40
C THR A 131 7.76 -7.72 6.65
N ASN A 132 8.81 -7.11 6.09
CA ASN A 132 8.67 -5.96 5.20
C ASN A 132 7.83 -6.27 3.93
N LYS A 133 7.47 -7.51 3.62
CA LYS A 133 6.53 -7.80 2.53
C LYS A 133 5.08 -7.92 2.98
N LEU A 134 4.81 -7.64 4.27
CA LEU A 134 3.55 -7.91 4.95
C LEU A 134 3.24 -9.41 5.11
N ASP A 135 4.23 -10.28 4.87
CA ASP A 135 4.08 -11.72 5.14
C ASP A 135 4.40 -12.00 6.60
N CYS A 136 3.65 -12.89 7.21
CA CYS A 136 3.75 -13.38 8.59
C CYS A 136 3.43 -14.88 8.62
N ASP A 137 4.16 -15.65 9.45
CA ASP A 137 3.81 -17.05 9.72
C ASP A 137 2.45 -17.10 10.44
N LEU A 138 1.56 -18.00 9.99
CA LEU A 138 0.23 -18.14 10.59
C LEU A 138 0.30 -18.54 12.06
N SER A 139 1.33 -19.28 12.47
CA SER A 139 1.55 -19.62 13.88
C SER A 139 1.65 -18.38 14.78
N HIS A 140 2.36 -17.34 14.34
CA HIS A 140 2.46 -16.08 15.08
C HIS A 140 1.14 -15.30 15.17
N ILE A 141 0.24 -15.49 14.19
CA ILE A 141 -1.10 -14.91 14.21
C ILE A 141 -2.01 -15.72 15.15
N ASP A 142 -1.86 -17.04 15.17
CA ASP A 142 -2.62 -17.94 16.05
C ASP A 142 -2.21 -17.79 17.53
N ASP A 143 -0.96 -17.41 17.79
CA ASP A 143 -0.45 -17.06 19.12
C ASP A 143 -1.11 -15.78 19.68
N TYR A 144 -1.71 -14.94 18.84
CA TYR A 144 -2.46 -13.78 19.30
C TYR A 144 -3.79 -14.20 19.92
N GLY A 145 -4.08 -13.66 21.11
CA GLY A 145 -5.41 -13.76 21.72
C GLY A 145 -6.51 -13.20 20.81
N GLU A 146 -7.75 -13.65 21.02
CA GLU A 146 -8.91 -13.24 20.21
C GLU A 146 -9.01 -11.73 20.02
N ASN A 147 -8.93 -10.95 21.10
CA ASN A 147 -8.98 -9.48 21.05
C ASN A 147 -7.85 -8.89 20.17
N CYS A 148 -6.64 -9.43 20.28
CA CYS A 148 -5.50 -8.99 19.48
C CYS A 148 -5.70 -9.32 17.99
N ARG A 149 -6.31 -10.47 17.65
CA ARG A 149 -6.66 -10.83 16.27
C ARG A 149 -7.76 -9.91 15.70
N ILE A 150 -8.74 -9.50 16.51
CA ILE A 150 -9.76 -8.52 16.12
C ILE A 150 -9.12 -7.13 15.87
N SER A 151 -8.20 -6.70 16.73
CA SER A 151 -7.43 -5.46 16.52
C SER A 151 -6.56 -5.53 15.27
N LEU A 152 -5.88 -6.67 15.04
CA LEU A 152 -5.11 -6.91 13.81
C LEU A 152 -5.99 -6.77 12.58
N LEU A 153 -7.14 -7.43 12.55
CA LEU A 153 -8.09 -7.35 11.44
C LEU A 153 -8.58 -5.91 11.21
N SER A 154 -8.89 -5.17 12.28
CA SER A 154 -9.31 -3.77 12.19
C SER A 154 -8.21 -2.88 11.61
N HIS A 155 -6.95 -3.09 12.00
CA HIS A 155 -5.81 -2.36 11.47
C HIS A 155 -5.47 -2.76 10.03
N ILE A 156 -5.69 -4.02 9.63
CA ILE A 156 -5.61 -4.47 8.24
C ILE A 156 -6.65 -3.74 7.39
N PHE A 157 -7.91 -3.64 7.85
CA PHE A 157 -8.95 -2.89 7.14
C PHE A 157 -8.58 -1.41 6.97
N ALA A 158 -8.13 -0.74 8.03
CA ALA A 158 -7.72 0.66 7.95
C ALA A 158 -6.57 0.89 6.95
N TYR A 159 -5.58 -0.01 6.92
CA TYR A 159 -4.50 0.11 5.95
C TYR A 159 -4.96 -0.20 4.52
N GLN A 160 -5.84 -1.20 4.35
CA GLN A 160 -6.46 -1.53 3.07
C GLN A 160 -7.30 -0.36 2.50
N GLU A 161 -8.00 0.40 3.36
CA GLU A 161 -8.72 1.61 2.93
C GLU A 161 -7.78 2.66 2.32
N HIS A 162 -6.59 2.88 2.90
CA HIS A 162 -5.59 3.78 2.32
C HIS A 162 -5.06 3.27 0.97
N LEU A 163 -4.86 1.95 0.83
CA LEU A 163 -4.45 1.34 -0.43
C LEU A 163 -5.53 1.50 -1.51
N ASN A 164 -6.79 1.25 -1.16
CA ASN A 164 -7.93 1.43 -2.05
C ASN A 164 -8.05 2.88 -2.52
N GLU A 165 -7.91 3.85 -1.60
CA GLU A 165 -7.92 5.27 -1.93
C GLU A 165 -6.82 5.62 -2.95
N LEU A 166 -5.58 5.17 -2.72
CA LEU A 166 -4.47 5.42 -3.63
C LEU A 166 -4.71 4.78 -5.00
N LEU A 167 -5.06 3.50 -5.03
CA LEU A 167 -5.23 2.75 -6.27
C LEU A 167 -6.39 3.33 -7.09
N PHE A 168 -7.54 3.59 -6.48
CA PHE A 168 -8.69 4.20 -7.13
C PHE A 168 -8.38 5.58 -7.68
N THR A 169 -7.71 6.44 -6.90
CA THR A 169 -7.37 7.79 -7.32
C THR A 169 -6.37 7.78 -8.48
N VAL A 170 -5.38 6.87 -8.44
CA VAL A 170 -4.41 6.69 -9.53
C VAL A 170 -5.10 6.20 -10.79
N LEU A 171 -5.96 5.17 -10.72
CA LEU A 171 -6.69 4.66 -11.88
C LEU A 171 -7.58 5.72 -12.50
N SER A 172 -8.34 6.44 -11.68
CA SER A 172 -9.16 7.59 -12.13
C SER A 172 -8.29 8.64 -12.84
N ALA A 173 -7.09 8.91 -12.33
CA ALA A 173 -6.15 9.82 -12.97
C ALA A 173 -5.63 9.29 -14.31
N LEU A 174 -5.39 7.99 -14.43
CA LEU A 174 -4.97 7.37 -15.69
C LEU A 174 -6.10 7.44 -16.73
N ASP A 175 -7.35 7.19 -16.34
CA ASP A 175 -8.51 7.24 -17.24
C ASP A 175 -8.74 8.65 -17.79
N VAL A 176 -8.70 9.67 -16.93
CA VAL A 176 -8.81 11.08 -17.36
C VAL A 176 -7.68 11.47 -18.33
N GLN A 177 -6.46 10.95 -18.14
CA GLN A 177 -5.35 11.22 -19.05
C GLN A 177 -5.51 10.49 -20.40
N ASN A 178 -6.00 9.26 -20.38
CA ASN A 178 -6.30 8.49 -21.60
C ASN A 178 -7.38 9.17 -22.45
N LEU A 179 -8.39 9.78 -21.83
CA LEU A 179 -9.46 10.52 -22.52
C LEU A 179 -8.98 11.85 -23.12
N ASN A 180 -8.07 12.55 -22.45
CA ASN A 180 -7.67 13.91 -22.83
C ASN A 180 -6.47 13.98 -23.77
N ASN A 181 -5.55 13.02 -23.70
CA ASN A 181 -4.26 13.09 -24.38
C ASN A 181 -3.96 11.78 -25.12
N SER A 182 -4.44 11.65 -26.36
CA SER A 182 -4.21 10.48 -27.24
C SER A 182 -2.74 10.27 -27.69
N GLY A 183 -1.75 10.67 -26.88
CA GLY A 183 -0.33 10.53 -27.24
C GLY A 183 0.73 10.88 -26.18
N ASP A 184 0.40 11.50 -25.03
CA ASP A 184 1.41 11.74 -23.97
C ASP A 184 1.37 10.65 -22.89
N CYS A 185 1.86 9.47 -23.25
CA CYS A 185 1.93 8.34 -22.32
C CYS A 185 2.80 8.64 -21.08
N ARG A 186 3.67 9.66 -21.10
CA ARG A 186 4.66 9.88 -20.02
C ARG A 186 4.01 10.13 -18.66
N GLN A 187 2.88 10.83 -18.63
CA GLN A 187 2.14 11.08 -17.40
C GLN A 187 1.43 9.82 -16.89
N THR A 188 0.84 9.04 -17.80
CA THR A 188 0.26 7.72 -17.53
C THR A 188 1.30 6.79 -16.91
N PHE A 189 2.45 6.62 -17.56
CA PHE A 189 3.59 5.84 -17.07
C PHE A 189 4.12 6.33 -15.71
N PHE A 190 4.03 7.63 -15.45
CA PHE A 190 4.54 8.22 -14.23
C PHE A 190 3.66 7.88 -13.02
N LEU A 191 2.35 8.02 -13.14
CA LEU A 191 1.40 7.68 -12.08
C LEU A 191 1.27 6.17 -11.89
N ALA A 192 1.42 5.38 -12.95
CA ALA A 192 1.34 3.93 -12.86
C ALA A 192 2.48 3.30 -12.02
N GLN A 193 3.55 4.05 -11.69
CA GLN A 193 4.66 3.56 -10.84
C GLN A 193 4.25 3.23 -9.40
N ALA A 194 3.11 3.75 -8.93
CA ALA A 194 2.57 3.39 -7.61
C ALA A 194 2.02 1.96 -7.57
N LEU A 195 1.46 1.50 -8.70
CA LEU A 195 0.63 0.31 -8.76
C LEU A 195 1.35 -0.96 -8.28
N PRO A 196 2.59 -1.30 -8.69
CA PRO A 196 3.19 -2.59 -8.32
C PRO A 196 3.33 -2.82 -6.81
N SER A 197 3.70 -1.78 -6.05
CA SER A 197 3.89 -1.91 -4.60
C SER A 197 2.55 -1.91 -3.86
N ALA A 198 1.63 -1.00 -4.23
CA ALA A 198 0.32 -0.89 -3.58
C ALA A 198 -0.58 -2.12 -3.88
N VAL A 199 -0.57 -2.63 -5.12
CA VAL A 199 -1.28 -3.86 -5.49
C VAL A 199 -0.76 -5.05 -4.70
N SER A 200 0.57 -5.21 -4.60
CA SER A 200 1.13 -6.33 -3.84
C SER A 200 0.80 -6.25 -2.36
N ASP A 201 0.82 -5.07 -1.75
CA ASP A 201 0.38 -4.91 -0.36
C ASP A 201 -1.10 -5.27 -0.21
N SER A 202 -1.95 -4.79 -1.12
CA SER A 202 -3.39 -5.05 -1.13
C SER A 202 -3.70 -6.54 -1.27
N ASP A 203 -2.99 -7.26 -2.14
CA ASP A 203 -3.15 -8.71 -2.36
C ASP A 203 -2.79 -9.50 -1.10
N THR A 204 -1.66 -9.17 -0.45
CA THR A 204 -1.25 -9.82 0.80
C THR A 204 -2.23 -9.55 1.93
N LEU A 205 -2.66 -8.29 2.12
CA LEU A 205 -3.62 -7.93 3.17
C LEU A 205 -5.00 -8.54 2.96
N TYR A 206 -5.44 -8.66 1.70
CA TYR A 206 -6.65 -9.40 1.35
C TYR A 206 -6.60 -10.83 1.92
N GLY A 207 -5.50 -11.55 1.65
CA GLY A 207 -5.32 -12.92 2.11
C GLY A 207 -5.42 -13.05 3.63
N TYR A 208 -4.74 -12.18 4.37
CA TYR A 208 -4.81 -12.18 5.84
C TYR A 208 -6.18 -11.81 6.38
N ALA A 209 -6.83 -10.81 5.80
CA ALA A 209 -8.18 -10.42 6.20
C ALA A 209 -9.18 -11.57 6.01
N PHE A 210 -9.12 -12.25 4.86
CA PHE A 210 -9.97 -13.42 4.61
C PHE A 210 -9.75 -14.52 5.65
N LEU A 211 -8.50 -14.87 5.93
CA LEU A 211 -8.16 -15.89 6.94
C LEU A 211 -8.65 -15.51 8.33
N LEU A 212 -8.42 -14.26 8.75
CA LEU A 212 -8.87 -13.76 10.06
C LEU A 212 -10.39 -13.72 10.16
N VAL A 213 -11.10 -13.25 9.14
CA VAL A 213 -12.58 -13.27 9.12
C VAL A 213 -13.09 -14.71 9.22
N LYS A 214 -12.53 -15.63 8.41
CA LYS A 214 -12.92 -17.05 8.43
C LYS A 214 -12.75 -17.66 9.83
N ASN A 215 -11.66 -17.34 10.50
CA ASN A 215 -11.33 -17.90 11.82
C ASN A 215 -12.10 -17.23 12.96
N LEU A 216 -12.31 -15.91 12.92
CA LEU A 216 -12.98 -15.15 13.99
C LEU A 216 -14.50 -15.26 13.93
N ARG A 217 -15.10 -15.34 12.74
CA ARG A 217 -16.56 -15.42 12.54
C ARG A 217 -17.28 -16.44 13.45
N PRO A 218 -16.80 -17.70 13.63
CA PRO A 218 -17.45 -18.67 14.51
C PRO A 218 -17.25 -18.42 16.02
N GLN A 219 -16.33 -17.54 16.41
CA GLN A 219 -16.02 -17.22 17.82
C GLN A 219 -16.86 -16.05 18.35
N LEU A 220 -17.46 -15.27 17.44
CA LEU A 220 -18.19 -14.04 17.76
C LEU A 220 -19.70 -14.26 17.89
N SER A 221 -20.39 -13.33 18.56
CA SER A 221 -21.86 -13.30 18.58
C SER A 221 -22.43 -13.16 17.15
N PRO A 222 -23.66 -13.63 16.89
CA PRO A 222 -24.26 -13.56 15.56
C PRO A 222 -24.27 -12.14 14.96
N ASP A 223 -24.56 -11.13 15.77
CA ASP A 223 -24.63 -9.74 15.34
C ASP A 223 -23.23 -9.19 14.98
N THR A 224 -22.24 -9.42 15.84
CA THR A 224 -20.86 -8.97 15.60
C THR A 224 -20.23 -9.69 14.40
N SER A 225 -20.54 -10.99 14.25
CA SER A 225 -20.12 -11.83 13.15
C SER A 225 -20.70 -11.35 11.81
N SER A 226 -21.99 -10.99 11.79
CA SER A 226 -22.67 -10.38 10.65
C SER A 226 -22.06 -9.01 10.29
N ASP A 227 -21.79 -8.15 11.28
CA ASP A 227 -21.15 -6.86 11.06
C ASP A 227 -19.76 -7.00 10.43
N LEU A 228 -18.95 -7.91 10.97
CA LEU A 228 -17.62 -8.19 10.46
C LEU A 228 -17.66 -8.63 8.98
N CYS A 229 -18.56 -9.56 8.64
CA CYS A 229 -18.73 -10.03 7.28
C CYS A 229 -19.15 -8.90 6.34
N ARG A 230 -20.08 -8.03 6.78
CA ARG A 230 -20.55 -6.89 5.98
C ARG A 230 -19.42 -5.91 5.69
N ARG A 231 -18.62 -5.57 6.71
CA ARG A 231 -17.45 -4.68 6.56
C ARG A 231 -16.41 -5.26 5.62
N PHE A 232 -16.09 -6.55 5.77
CA PHE A 232 -15.21 -7.27 4.84
C PHE A 232 -15.75 -7.20 3.42
N CYS A 233 -16.99 -7.61 3.18
CA CYS A 233 -17.59 -7.58 1.84
C CYS A 233 -17.55 -6.18 1.22
N SER A 234 -17.98 -5.14 1.96
CA SER A 234 -17.99 -3.76 1.48
C SER A 234 -16.59 -3.29 1.06
N LEU A 235 -15.58 -3.54 1.89
CA LEU A 235 -14.21 -3.12 1.61
C LEU A 235 -13.60 -3.87 0.42
N TYR A 236 -13.91 -5.16 0.28
CA TYR A 236 -13.28 -6.03 -0.71
C TYR A 236 -14.01 -6.10 -2.06
N THR A 237 -15.27 -5.67 -2.14
CA THR A 237 -15.90 -5.33 -3.43
C THR A 237 -15.10 -4.23 -4.14
N ILE A 238 -14.67 -3.20 -3.41
CA ILE A 238 -13.86 -2.10 -3.97
C ILE A 238 -12.51 -2.64 -4.48
N VAL A 239 -11.89 -3.57 -3.74
CA VAL A 239 -10.63 -4.20 -4.17
C VAL A 239 -10.83 -4.98 -5.47
N GLN A 240 -11.92 -5.74 -5.59
CA GLN A 240 -12.24 -6.48 -6.81
C GLN A 240 -12.39 -5.52 -8.00
N GLU A 241 -13.18 -4.44 -7.87
CA GLU A 241 -13.35 -3.44 -8.93
C GLU A 241 -12.01 -2.81 -9.36
N ILE A 242 -11.15 -2.46 -8.40
CA ILE A 242 -9.81 -1.92 -8.67
C ILE A 242 -8.97 -2.94 -9.44
N PHE A 243 -8.99 -4.21 -9.02
CA PHE A 243 -8.15 -5.25 -9.62
C PHE A 243 -8.63 -5.61 -11.03
N ASP A 244 -9.93 -5.60 -11.28
CA ASP A 244 -10.52 -5.76 -12.61
C ASP A 244 -10.08 -4.64 -13.55
N GLN A 245 -10.11 -3.39 -13.09
CA GLN A 245 -9.60 -2.24 -13.85
C GLN A 245 -8.10 -2.37 -14.18
N ILE A 246 -7.28 -2.80 -13.22
CA ILE A 246 -5.84 -3.00 -13.45
C ILE A 246 -5.60 -4.14 -14.43
N THR A 247 -6.36 -5.23 -14.33
CA THR A 247 -6.26 -6.38 -15.26
C THR A 247 -6.62 -5.94 -16.68
N PHE A 248 -7.72 -5.20 -16.84
CA PHE A 248 -8.12 -4.62 -18.11
C PHE A 248 -7.03 -3.71 -18.70
N MET A 249 -6.43 -2.84 -17.87
CA MET A 249 -5.32 -1.99 -18.28
C MET A 249 -4.09 -2.82 -18.73
N GLN A 250 -3.72 -3.86 -17.98
CA GLN A 250 -2.59 -4.74 -18.35
C GLN A 250 -2.82 -5.43 -19.70
N MET A 251 -4.04 -5.88 -19.99
CA MET A 251 -4.38 -6.50 -21.27
C MET A 251 -4.22 -5.52 -22.43
N ASN A 252 -4.60 -4.25 -22.24
CA ASN A 252 -4.57 -3.24 -23.30
C ASN A 252 -3.18 -2.63 -23.54
N PHE A 253 -2.36 -2.52 -22.50
CA PHE A 253 -1.04 -1.85 -22.56
C PHE A 253 0.15 -2.81 -22.43
N GLY A 254 -0.07 -4.11 -22.27
CA GLY A 254 0.96 -5.15 -22.10
C GLY A 254 1.64 -5.16 -20.72
N ASN A 255 2.77 -5.88 -20.60
CA ASN A 255 3.59 -6.00 -19.37
C ASN A 255 4.38 -4.72 -19.03
N LEU A 256 3.76 -3.55 -19.17
CA LEU A 256 4.41 -2.26 -19.16
C LEU A 256 4.97 -1.84 -17.78
N LEU A 257 4.58 -2.54 -16.72
CA LEU A 257 4.79 -2.14 -15.33
C LEU A 257 5.33 -3.25 -14.43
N ASP A 258 5.68 -4.43 -14.97
CA ASP A 258 6.04 -5.63 -14.20
C ASP A 258 5.10 -5.83 -12.99
N LEU A 259 3.80 -5.62 -13.22
CA LEU A 259 2.81 -5.74 -12.16
C LEU A 259 2.80 -7.19 -11.68
N PRO A 260 2.78 -7.43 -10.37
CA PRO A 260 2.70 -8.79 -9.85
C PRO A 260 1.46 -9.46 -10.43
N LYS A 261 1.61 -10.71 -10.88
CA LYS A 261 0.45 -11.54 -11.22
C LYS A 261 -0.37 -11.69 -9.96
N PHE A 262 -1.66 -11.36 -10.06
CA PHE A 262 -2.59 -11.48 -8.95
C PHE A 262 -2.60 -12.93 -8.47
N THR A 263 -2.11 -13.16 -7.27
CA THR A 263 -2.07 -14.49 -6.66
C THR A 263 -3.40 -14.88 -6.06
N THR A 264 -4.25 -13.90 -5.76
CA THR A 264 -5.58 -14.14 -5.20
C THR A 264 -6.60 -14.48 -6.29
N THR A 265 -6.37 -15.61 -6.95
CA THR A 265 -7.38 -16.45 -7.61
C THR A 265 -8.43 -17.02 -6.63
N LEU A 266 -8.51 -16.49 -5.40
CA LEU A 266 -9.29 -17.03 -4.28
C LEU A 266 -10.61 -16.29 -4.02
N CYS A 267 -11.09 -15.44 -4.92
CA CYS A 267 -12.37 -14.75 -4.73
C CYS A 267 -13.34 -14.79 -5.92
N LEU A 268 -13.39 -15.92 -6.64
CA LEU A 268 -14.60 -16.31 -7.38
C LEU A 268 -15.53 -17.22 -6.56
N ASP A 269 -15.02 -17.83 -5.49
CA ASP A 269 -15.84 -18.47 -4.48
C ASP A 269 -15.80 -17.61 -3.21
N MET A 270 -16.54 -16.50 -3.21
CA MET A 270 -17.29 -16.18 -2.01
C MET A 270 -18.18 -17.42 -1.81
N PRO A 271 -17.97 -18.31 -0.82
CA PRO A 271 -19.12 -19.08 -0.39
C PRO A 271 -20.12 -17.99 -0.07
N LYS A 272 -21.31 -18.02 -0.68
CA LYS A 272 -22.43 -17.21 -0.23
C LYS A 272 -22.38 -17.31 1.29
N LEU A 273 -21.88 -16.26 1.95
CA LEU A 273 -21.92 -16.12 3.39
C LEU A 273 -23.39 -15.81 3.61
N THR A 274 -24.22 -16.83 3.38
CA THR A 274 -25.64 -16.77 3.56
C THR A 274 -25.78 -16.43 5.03
N LEU A 275 -26.21 -15.20 5.26
CA LEU A 275 -27.16 -14.91 6.31
C LEU A 275 -28.25 -15.96 6.13
N GLN A 276 -28.09 -17.13 6.76
CA GLN A 276 -29.21 -18.02 6.99
C GLN A 276 -30.12 -17.18 7.88
N GLU A 277 -31.20 -16.65 7.31
CA GLU A 277 -32.31 -16.19 8.12
C GLU A 277 -32.64 -17.31 9.11
N PRO A 278 -32.79 -17.00 10.41
CA PRO A 278 -33.24 -18.01 11.36
C PRO A 278 -34.55 -18.56 10.82
N THR A 279 -34.54 -19.85 10.49
CA THR A 279 -35.73 -20.55 10.03
C THR A 279 -36.76 -20.38 11.15
N ALA A 280 -37.80 -19.60 10.89
CA ALA A 280 -38.92 -19.48 11.82
C ALA A 280 -39.44 -20.89 12.10
N PRO A 281 -39.58 -21.31 13.37
CA PRO A 281 -40.16 -22.62 13.66
C PRO A 281 -41.55 -22.67 13.05
N SER A 282 -41.82 -23.75 12.29
CA SER A 282 -43.13 -23.96 11.69
C SER A 282 -44.18 -24.04 12.80
N LEU A 283 -45.03 -23.02 12.89
CA LEU A 283 -46.29 -23.09 13.61
C LEU A 283 -47.26 -23.97 12.80
N MET A 284 -47.09 -25.29 12.89
CA MET A 284 -48.15 -26.27 12.70
C MET A 284 -47.75 -27.55 13.41
N ASP A 285 -48.20 -27.66 14.66
CA ASP A 285 -48.66 -28.89 15.29
C ASP A 285 -49.51 -28.47 16.51
N CYS A 286 -50.75 -28.06 16.22
CA CYS A 286 -51.90 -28.02 17.12
C CYS A 286 -53.14 -28.39 16.30
#